data_AF-A0A2V6RGM6-F1
#
_entry.id   AF-A0A2V6RGM6-F1
#
_cell.length_a   1.000
_cell.length_b   1.000
_cell.length_c   1.000
_cell.angle_alpha   90.00
_cell.angle_beta   90.00
_cell.angle_gamma   90.00
#
_symmetry.space_group_name_H-M   'P 1'
#
loop_
_entity.id
_entity.type
_entity.pdbx_description
1 polymer ?
#
loop_
_entity_poly.entity_id
_entity_poly.type
_entity_poly.pdbx_seq_one_letter_code
_entity_poly.pdbx_strand_id
1 'polypeptide(L)'
;MRRAQLPLDGQSDLESVRELERPIRATPDLSDLATIRAFLATAPRSLVGERTAEECLAADDEKLRVLIQHMILGSSAMTDLHPASRAWLNRGGYPPPPWDPESKPYGERRVATYRGRLAAIVAWTPTRSVALAEGLTEVERRWVLALAIGAGARPEWSDAELQRFAAYLTMGGASFAREREVNDVEIAAKYGVPEALAAYRRSLDDLDL
;
A
#
# COMPACT_ATOMS: atom_id res chain seq x y z
N MET A 1 -2.87 -31.71 -18.71
CA MET A 1 -3.31 -30.56 -17.88
C MET A 1 -2.93 -29.27 -18.56
N ARG A 2 -3.89 -28.58 -19.20
CA ARG A 2 -3.64 -27.24 -19.77
C ARG A 2 -3.65 -26.24 -18.62
N ARG A 3 -2.53 -25.55 -18.38
CA ARG A 3 -2.53 -24.29 -17.62
C ARG A 3 -3.38 -23.32 -18.42
N ALA A 4 -4.58 -23.00 -17.93
CA ALA A 4 -5.30 -21.85 -18.43
C ALA A 4 -4.45 -20.62 -18.12
N GLN A 5 -3.78 -20.07 -19.14
CA GLN A 5 -3.25 -18.71 -19.05
C GLN A 5 -4.48 -17.80 -18.95
N LEU A 6 -4.64 -17.16 -17.79
CA LEU A 6 -5.56 -16.04 -17.66
C LEU A 6 -5.09 -14.95 -18.63
N PRO A 7 -5.92 -14.50 -19.57
CA PRO A 7 -5.52 -13.45 -20.48
C PRO A 7 -5.32 -12.17 -19.66
N LEU A 8 -4.17 -11.51 -19.86
CA LEU A 8 -3.80 -10.24 -19.21
C LEU A 8 -4.48 -9.03 -19.89
N ASP A 9 -5.60 -9.25 -20.57
CA ASP A 9 -6.47 -8.19 -21.06
C ASP A 9 -7.55 -7.93 -20.02
N GLY A 10 -7.33 -6.99 -19.11
CA GLY A 10 -8.29 -6.63 -18.05
C GLY A 10 -9.70 -6.20 -18.52
N GLN A 11 -10.08 -6.41 -19.79
CA GLN A 11 -11.43 -6.22 -20.34
C GLN A 11 -12.46 -7.16 -19.69
N SER A 12 -12.15 -8.45 -19.51
CA SER A 12 -13.08 -9.40 -18.88
C SER A 12 -13.36 -9.08 -17.41
N ASP A 13 -12.34 -8.57 -16.69
CA ASP A 13 -12.46 -8.05 -15.34
C ASP A 13 -13.29 -6.74 -15.30
N LEU A 14 -13.08 -5.83 -16.26
CA LEU A 14 -13.84 -4.57 -16.36
C LEU A 14 -15.32 -4.79 -16.65
N GLU A 15 -15.69 -5.71 -17.55
CA GLU A 15 -17.10 -6.05 -17.82
C GLU A 15 -17.77 -6.66 -16.60
N SER A 16 -17.07 -7.56 -15.92
CA SER A 16 -17.56 -8.22 -14.71
C SER A 16 -17.74 -7.24 -13.53
N VAL A 17 -16.86 -6.24 -13.40
CA VAL A 17 -17.00 -5.16 -12.40
C VAL A 17 -18.18 -4.25 -12.71
N ARG A 18 -18.43 -3.96 -14.00
CA ARG A 18 -19.63 -3.20 -14.44
C ARG A 18 -20.93 -3.97 -14.19
N GLU A 19 -20.91 -5.30 -14.33
CA GLU A 19 -22.07 -6.13 -14.00
C GLU A 19 -22.35 -6.18 -12.49
N LEU A 20 -21.33 -6.07 -11.62
CA LEU A 20 -21.50 -5.92 -10.17
C LEU A 20 -21.96 -4.52 -9.77
N GLU A 21 -21.52 -3.50 -10.50
CA GLU A 21 -21.93 -2.10 -10.29
C GLU A 21 -23.44 -1.91 -10.50
N ARG A 22 -24.03 -2.60 -11.49
CA ARG A 22 -25.46 -2.49 -11.82
C ARG A 22 -26.40 -2.80 -10.63
N PRO A 23 -26.32 -3.95 -9.94
CA PRO A 23 -27.17 -4.23 -8.78
C PRO A 23 -26.85 -3.29 -7.60
N ILE A 24 -25.59 -2.94 -7.36
CA ILE A 24 -25.20 -2.00 -6.29
C ILE A 24 -25.82 -0.61 -6.52
N ARG A 25 -25.81 -0.11 -7.75
CA ARG A 25 -26.42 1.19 -8.08
C ARG A 25 -27.94 1.14 -8.11
N ALA A 26 -28.54 0.00 -8.45
CA ALA A 26 -29.99 -0.18 -8.39
C ALA A 26 -30.52 -0.15 -6.94
N THR A 27 -29.68 -0.50 -5.96
CA THR A 27 -29.99 -0.40 -4.53
C THR A 27 -28.84 0.26 -3.75
N PRO A 28 -28.74 1.60 -3.76
CA PRO A 28 -27.66 2.33 -3.09
C PRO A 28 -27.59 2.13 -1.56
N ASP A 29 -28.72 1.74 -0.95
CA ASP A 29 -28.83 1.40 0.47
C ASP A 29 -28.54 -0.08 0.76
N LEU A 30 -28.23 -0.87 -0.27
CA LEU A 30 -28.02 -2.32 -0.22
C LEU A 30 -29.23 -3.06 0.38
N SER A 31 -30.45 -2.60 0.09
CA SER A 31 -31.69 -3.25 0.54
C SER A 31 -32.00 -4.55 -0.20
N ASP A 32 -31.53 -4.71 -1.44
CA ASP A 32 -31.72 -5.94 -2.24
C ASP A 32 -30.46 -6.83 -2.24
N LEU A 33 -30.17 -7.40 -1.07
CA LEU A 33 -29.06 -8.33 -0.91
C LEU A 33 -29.26 -9.66 -1.65
N ALA A 34 -30.51 -10.04 -1.95
CA ALA A 34 -30.82 -11.28 -2.66
C ALA A 34 -30.28 -11.25 -4.09
N THR A 35 -30.48 -10.14 -4.79
CA THR A 35 -29.94 -9.93 -6.14
C THR A 35 -28.40 -9.92 -6.14
N ILE A 36 -27.78 -9.30 -5.13
CA ILE A 36 -26.31 -9.26 -5.01
C ILE A 36 -25.74 -10.65 -4.72
N ARG A 37 -26.39 -11.45 -3.85
CA ARG A 37 -25.98 -12.85 -3.61
C ARG A 37 -26.12 -13.71 -4.85
N ALA A 38 -27.21 -13.55 -5.61
CA ALA A 38 -27.41 -14.27 -6.86
C ALA A 38 -26.34 -13.92 -7.91
N PHE A 39 -25.96 -12.65 -7.99
CA PHE A 39 -24.84 -12.22 -8.82
C PHE A 39 -23.52 -12.88 -8.37
N LEU A 40 -23.16 -12.79 -7.09
CA LEU A 40 -21.92 -13.37 -6.56
C LEU A 40 -21.84 -14.89 -6.71
N ALA A 41 -22.97 -15.60 -6.69
CA ALA A 41 -23.03 -17.05 -6.90
C ALA A 41 -22.75 -17.47 -8.35
N THR A 42 -22.98 -16.56 -9.31
CA THR A 42 -22.90 -16.85 -10.75
C THR A 42 -21.75 -16.11 -11.44
N ALA A 43 -21.17 -15.10 -10.80
CA ALA A 43 -20.06 -14.33 -11.31
C ALA A 43 -18.80 -15.20 -11.48
N PRO A 44 -17.96 -14.94 -12.50
CA PRO A 44 -16.66 -15.59 -12.62
C PRO A 44 -15.84 -15.43 -11.33
N ARG A 45 -15.30 -16.54 -10.79
CA ARG A 45 -14.52 -16.53 -9.52
C ARG A 45 -13.29 -15.60 -9.56
N SER A 46 -12.81 -15.25 -10.75
CA SER A 46 -11.73 -14.28 -10.97
C SER A 46 -12.10 -12.84 -10.61
N LEU A 47 -13.39 -12.48 -10.60
CA LEU A 47 -13.87 -11.10 -10.41
C LEU A 47 -13.57 -10.54 -9.02
N VAL A 48 -13.95 -11.28 -7.98
CA VAL A 48 -13.76 -10.89 -6.57
C VAL A 48 -12.69 -11.73 -5.87
N GLY A 49 -12.18 -12.76 -6.56
CA GLY A 49 -11.37 -13.83 -5.98
C GLY A 49 -12.25 -14.91 -5.34
N GLU A 50 -11.85 -16.16 -5.53
CA GLU A 50 -12.58 -17.36 -5.07
C GLU A 50 -12.91 -17.31 -3.57
N ARG A 51 -11.95 -16.90 -2.75
CA ARG A 51 -12.12 -16.74 -1.30
C ARG A 51 -13.14 -15.66 -0.93
N THR A 52 -13.10 -14.50 -1.60
CA THR A 52 -14.03 -13.39 -1.32
C THR A 52 -15.45 -13.76 -1.74
N ALA A 53 -15.62 -14.44 -2.87
CA ALA A 53 -16.92 -14.94 -3.31
C ALA A 53 -17.52 -15.92 -2.28
N GLU A 54 -16.74 -16.89 -1.82
CA GLU A 54 -17.16 -17.85 -0.80
C GLU A 54 -17.49 -17.16 0.54
N GLU A 55 -16.67 -16.21 0.97
CA GLU A 55 -16.91 -15.42 2.18
C GLU A 55 -18.19 -14.56 2.09
N CYS A 56 -18.49 -13.96 0.93
CA CYS A 56 -19.71 -13.21 0.71
C CYS A 56 -20.96 -14.11 0.67
N LEU A 57 -20.88 -15.29 0.05
CA LEU A 57 -22.00 -16.23 -0.02
C LEU A 57 -22.34 -16.80 1.37
N ALA A 58 -21.34 -17.02 2.21
CA ALA A 58 -21.51 -17.51 3.58
C ALA A 58 -21.81 -16.42 4.62
N ALA A 59 -21.68 -15.13 4.25
CA ALA A 59 -21.94 -14.02 5.17
C ALA A 59 -23.42 -13.87 5.52
N ASP A 60 -23.74 -13.48 6.75
CA ASP A 60 -25.05 -12.92 7.06
C ASP A 60 -25.25 -11.57 6.34
N ASP A 61 -26.46 -11.02 6.41
CA ASP A 61 -26.81 -9.82 5.66
C ASP A 61 -25.98 -8.59 6.06
N GLU A 62 -25.62 -8.47 7.34
CA GLU A 62 -24.85 -7.34 7.82
C GLU A 62 -23.39 -7.42 7.37
N LYS A 63 -22.79 -8.60 7.52
CA LYS A 63 -21.44 -8.88 7.02
C LYS A 63 -21.38 -8.73 5.50
N LEU A 64 -22.42 -9.14 4.77
CA LEU A 64 -22.49 -8.95 3.33
C LEU A 64 -22.51 -7.47 2.96
N ARG A 65 -23.27 -6.62 3.68
CA ARG A 65 -23.25 -5.17 3.46
C ARG A 65 -21.85 -4.59 3.65
N VAL A 66 -21.14 -4.97 4.71
CA VAL A 66 -19.75 -4.52 4.96
C VAL A 66 -18.82 -4.94 3.82
N LEU A 67 -18.90 -6.20 3.37
CA LEU A 67 -18.08 -6.70 2.26
C LEU A 67 -18.38 -5.95 0.96
N ILE A 68 -19.64 -5.61 0.69
CA ILE A 68 -20.01 -4.79 -0.48
C ILE A 68 -19.40 -3.39 -0.39
N GLN A 69 -19.42 -2.74 0.78
CA GLN A 69 -18.76 -1.44 0.95
C GLN A 69 -17.25 -1.53 0.71
N HIS A 70 -16.60 -2.61 1.15
CA HIS A 70 -15.18 -2.85 0.86
C HIS A 70 -14.91 -3.10 -0.63
N MET A 71 -15.81 -3.81 -1.33
CA MET A 71 -15.72 -4.01 -2.78
C MET A 71 -15.89 -2.70 -3.56
N ILE A 72 -16.80 -1.81 -3.12
CA ILE A 72 -16.96 -0.47 -3.69
C ILE A 72 -15.64 0.31 -3.59
N LEU A 73 -15.03 0.33 -2.40
CA LEU A 73 -13.75 1.02 -2.16
C LEU A 73 -12.55 0.40 -2.88
N GLY A 74 -12.63 -0.89 -3.23
CA GLY A 74 -11.61 -1.59 -4.01
C GLY A 74 -11.70 -1.37 -5.53
N SER A 75 -12.79 -0.77 -6.03
CA SER A 75 -13.05 -0.61 -7.46
C SER A 75 -12.89 0.83 -7.92
N SER A 76 -12.02 1.05 -8.92
CA SER A 76 -11.89 2.35 -9.60
C SER A 76 -13.13 2.72 -10.42
N ALA A 77 -13.93 1.74 -10.85
CA ALA A 77 -15.16 1.98 -11.60
C ALA A 77 -16.27 2.60 -10.73
N MET A 78 -16.17 2.47 -9.40
CA MET A 78 -17.16 2.97 -8.43
C MET A 78 -16.62 4.11 -7.57
N THR A 79 -15.63 4.87 -8.07
CA THR A 79 -14.96 5.95 -7.32
C THR A 79 -15.93 7.02 -6.80
N ASP A 80 -17.00 7.30 -7.56
CA ASP A 80 -18.05 8.24 -7.16
C ASP A 80 -18.84 7.78 -5.92
N LEU A 81 -18.88 6.48 -5.64
CA LEU A 81 -19.53 5.91 -4.46
C LEU A 81 -18.63 5.90 -3.22
N HIS A 82 -17.32 6.11 -3.36
CA HIS A 82 -16.36 6.00 -2.25
C HIS A 82 -16.69 6.88 -1.03
N PRO A 83 -17.04 8.17 -1.17
CA PRO A 83 -17.37 9.00 -0.01
C PRO A 83 -18.58 8.48 0.77
N ALA A 84 -19.61 7.99 0.08
CA ALA A 84 -20.81 7.44 0.69
C ALA A 84 -20.50 6.11 1.43
N SER A 85 -19.68 5.25 0.82
CA SER A 85 -19.23 3.99 1.42
C SER A 85 -18.41 4.22 2.69
N ARG A 86 -17.48 5.18 2.68
CA ARG A 86 -16.70 5.55 3.88
C ARG A 86 -17.60 6.11 4.98
N ALA A 87 -18.54 6.99 4.63
CA ALA A 87 -19.48 7.53 5.59
C ALA A 87 -20.38 6.45 6.21
N TRP A 88 -20.80 5.46 5.42
CA TRP A 88 -21.58 4.32 5.90
C TRP A 88 -20.78 3.46 6.88
N LEU A 89 -19.55 3.06 6.51
CA LEU A 89 -18.66 2.26 7.36
C LEU A 89 -18.37 2.97 8.69
N ASN A 90 -18.08 4.28 8.63
CA ASN A 90 -17.81 5.09 9.82
C ASN A 90 -19.03 5.18 10.75
N ARG A 91 -20.24 5.40 10.22
CA ARG A 91 -21.47 5.43 11.04
C ARG A 91 -21.77 4.09 11.70
N GLY A 92 -21.45 2.98 11.05
CA GLY A 92 -21.63 1.63 11.58
C GLY A 92 -20.51 1.16 12.53
N GLY A 93 -19.46 1.96 12.73
CA GLY A 93 -18.29 1.55 13.52
C GLY A 93 -17.46 0.43 12.88
N TYR A 94 -17.59 0.24 11.56
CA TYR A 94 -16.83 -0.78 10.83
C TYR A 94 -15.45 -0.26 10.46
N PRO A 95 -14.40 -1.09 10.58
CA PRO A 95 -13.07 -0.70 10.18
C PRO A 95 -13.03 -0.49 8.65
N PRO A 96 -12.40 0.61 8.18
CA PRO A 96 -12.18 0.80 6.77
C PRO A 96 -11.18 -0.25 6.25
N PRO A 97 -11.26 -0.65 4.96
CA PRO A 97 -10.42 -1.71 4.44
C PRO A 97 -8.94 -1.27 4.40
N PRO A 98 -7.97 -2.15 4.69
CA PRO A 98 -6.56 -1.79 4.88
C PRO A 98 -5.88 -1.24 3.62
N TRP A 99 -6.49 -1.44 2.44
CA TRP A 99 -6.03 -0.92 1.15
C TRP A 99 -6.68 0.42 0.75
N ASP A 100 -7.73 0.87 1.42
CA ASP A 100 -8.36 2.16 1.09
C ASP A 100 -7.40 3.33 1.40
N PRO A 101 -7.08 4.21 0.44
CA PRO A 101 -6.16 5.32 0.66
C PRO A 101 -6.54 6.24 1.84
N GLU A 102 -7.84 6.39 2.11
CA GLU A 102 -8.36 7.21 3.21
C GLU A 102 -8.56 6.41 4.51
N SER A 103 -8.36 5.08 4.50
CA SER A 103 -8.39 4.24 5.71
C SER A 103 -7.15 4.38 6.58
N LYS A 104 -6.12 5.08 6.06
CA LYS A 104 -4.94 5.45 6.84
C LYS A 104 -5.27 6.76 7.56
N PRO A 105 -5.52 6.74 8.87
CA PRO A 105 -5.52 7.99 9.62
C PRO A 105 -4.16 8.63 9.40
N TYR A 106 -4.16 9.85 8.85
CA TYR A 106 -2.97 10.68 8.82
C TYR A 106 -2.40 10.74 10.25
N GLY A 107 -1.20 10.19 10.46
CA GLY A 107 -0.41 10.40 11.68
C GLY A 107 -0.25 9.22 12.66
N GLU A 108 -0.85 8.04 12.46
CA GLU A 108 -0.64 6.89 13.38
C GLU A 108 0.36 5.84 12.88
N ARG A 109 0.52 5.74 11.56
CA ARG A 109 1.52 4.88 10.94
C ARG A 109 1.92 5.39 9.56
N ARG A 110 3.16 5.11 9.15
CA ARG A 110 3.69 5.37 7.82
C ARG A 110 4.34 4.14 7.24
N VAL A 111 4.06 3.92 5.97
CA VAL A 111 4.72 2.91 5.16
C VAL A 111 5.90 3.56 4.46
N ALA A 112 7.08 2.95 4.57
CA ALA A 112 8.23 3.25 3.74
C ALA A 112 8.33 2.20 2.62
N THR A 113 8.54 2.66 1.40
CA THR A 113 8.79 1.79 0.25
C THR A 113 10.25 1.85 -0.18
N TYR A 114 10.76 0.75 -0.72
CA TYR A 114 12.09 0.66 -1.32
C TYR A 114 11.98 -0.18 -2.59
N ARG A 115 12.46 0.33 -3.73
CA ARG A 115 12.34 -0.34 -5.05
C ARG A 115 10.90 -0.77 -5.38
N GLY A 116 9.92 0.07 -5.05
CA GLY A 116 8.50 -0.21 -5.32
C GLY A 116 7.85 -1.29 -4.44
N ARG A 117 8.57 -1.86 -3.46
CA ARG A 117 8.02 -2.80 -2.48
C ARG A 117 7.91 -2.18 -1.09
N LEU A 118 6.96 -2.68 -0.29
CA LEU A 118 6.87 -2.39 1.15
C LEU A 118 8.20 -2.77 1.81
N ALA A 119 8.79 -1.82 2.53
CA ALA A 119 10.11 -2.00 3.14
C ALA A 119 10.05 -1.84 4.67
N ALA A 120 9.25 -0.90 5.18
CA ALA A 120 9.00 -0.77 6.60
C ALA A 120 7.62 -0.21 6.90
N ILE A 121 7.13 -0.52 8.09
CA ILE A 121 5.97 0.11 8.71
C ILE A 121 6.46 0.78 9.99
N VAL A 122 6.24 2.08 10.09
CA VAL A 122 6.50 2.89 11.28
C VAL A 122 5.16 3.22 11.91
N ALA A 123 4.99 2.98 13.20
CA ALA A 123 3.78 3.32 13.93
C ALA A 123 4.11 4.20 15.14
N TRP A 124 3.18 5.10 15.50
CA TRP A 124 3.31 6.03 16.63
C TRP A 124 2.32 5.78 17.76
N THR A 125 1.15 5.21 17.44
CA THR A 125 0.05 4.98 18.39
C THR A 125 -0.43 3.52 18.31
N PRO A 126 -0.71 2.85 19.44
CA PRO A 126 -0.51 3.30 20.83
C PRO A 126 0.96 3.20 21.30
N THR A 127 1.82 2.48 20.55
CA THR A 127 3.25 2.31 20.90
C THR A 127 4.10 2.62 19.68
N ARG A 128 5.21 3.33 19.88
CA ARG A 128 6.17 3.58 18.80
C ARG A 128 6.84 2.29 18.39
N SER A 129 6.71 1.90 17.13
CA SER A 129 7.30 0.67 16.61
C SER A 129 7.78 0.83 15.18
N VAL A 130 8.84 0.09 14.82
CA VAL A 130 9.30 -0.06 13.44
C VAL A 130 9.31 -1.55 13.13
N ALA A 131 8.56 -1.95 12.11
CA ALA A 131 8.59 -3.29 11.55
C ALA A 131 9.23 -3.23 10.17
N LEU A 132 10.36 -3.91 9.99
CA LEU A 132 10.99 -4.05 8.67
C LEU A 132 10.41 -5.25 7.93
N ALA A 133 10.29 -5.15 6.61
CA ALA A 133 9.82 -6.24 5.78
C ALA A 133 10.80 -7.43 5.83
N GLU A 134 10.26 -8.64 5.73
CA GLU A 134 11.06 -9.86 5.60
C GLU A 134 11.76 -9.91 4.23
N GLY A 135 12.86 -10.67 4.14
CA GLY A 135 13.60 -10.82 2.88
C GLY A 135 14.45 -9.60 2.44
N LEU A 136 14.62 -8.61 3.31
CA LEU A 136 15.64 -7.58 3.13
C LEU A 136 17.03 -8.15 3.45
N THR A 137 17.99 -7.95 2.54
CA THR A 137 19.42 -8.20 2.80
C THR A 137 19.94 -7.27 3.90
N GLU A 138 21.08 -7.58 4.50
CA GLU A 138 21.64 -6.75 5.58
C GLU A 138 21.88 -5.29 5.14
N VAL A 139 22.41 -5.10 3.93
CA VAL A 139 22.64 -3.77 3.34
C VAL A 139 21.33 -3.02 3.05
N GLU A 140 20.29 -3.73 2.60
CA GLU A 140 18.96 -3.13 2.41
C GLU A 140 18.32 -2.77 3.75
N ARG A 141 18.46 -3.62 4.79
CA ARG A 141 17.93 -3.35 6.13
C ARG A 141 18.50 -2.06 6.70
N ARG A 142 19.81 -1.82 6.53
CA ARG A 142 20.45 -0.58 7.00
C ARG A 142 19.85 0.65 6.33
N TRP A 143 19.68 0.62 5.01
CA TRP A 143 19.04 1.70 4.26
C TRP A 143 17.58 1.93 4.69
N VAL A 144 16.80 0.85 4.75
CA VAL A 144 15.37 0.92 5.08
C VAL A 144 15.15 1.38 6.53
N LEU A 145 16.04 0.99 7.46
CA LEU A 145 16.00 1.49 8.83
C LEU A 145 16.20 3.02 8.89
N ALA A 146 17.10 3.57 8.07
CA ALA A 146 17.31 5.01 7.99
C ALA A 146 16.07 5.74 7.44
N LEU A 147 15.41 5.18 6.41
CA LEU A 147 14.11 5.68 5.94
C LEU A 147 13.04 5.65 7.04
N ALA A 148 12.98 4.55 7.81
CA ALA A 148 12.03 4.38 8.90
C ALA A 148 12.28 5.38 10.05
N ILE A 149 13.53 5.69 10.37
CA ILE A 149 13.89 6.72 11.35
C ILE A 149 13.40 8.09 10.88
N GLY A 150 13.67 8.46 9.62
CA GLY A 150 13.21 9.72 9.04
C GLY A 150 11.68 9.81 9.05
N ALA A 151 11.01 8.74 8.63
CA ALA A 151 9.56 8.64 8.65
C ALA A 151 9.03 8.85 10.07
N GLY A 152 9.62 8.17 11.06
CA GLY A 152 9.29 8.26 12.47
C GLY A 152 9.47 9.65 13.09
N ALA A 153 10.54 10.36 12.70
CA ALA A 153 10.88 11.68 13.22
C ALA A 153 10.09 12.82 12.56
N ARG A 154 9.72 12.65 11.29
CA ARG A 154 9.06 13.63 10.43
C ARG A 154 8.02 12.95 9.53
N PRO A 155 6.85 12.59 10.09
CA PRO A 155 5.80 11.87 9.36
C PRO A 155 5.27 12.60 8.12
N GLU A 156 5.46 13.92 8.04
CA GLU A 156 5.03 14.81 6.98
C GLU A 156 5.97 14.84 5.76
N TRP A 157 7.22 14.39 5.88
CA TRP A 157 8.20 14.46 4.80
C TRP A 157 7.77 13.63 3.59
N SER A 158 7.98 14.10 2.38
CA SER A 158 7.82 13.28 1.16
C SER A 158 8.80 12.11 1.14
N ASP A 159 8.54 11.12 0.29
CA ASP A 159 9.48 10.00 0.12
C ASP A 159 10.84 10.49 -0.38
N ALA A 160 10.89 11.54 -1.20
CA ALA A 160 12.14 12.15 -1.64
C ALA A 160 12.94 12.76 -0.48
N GLU A 161 12.27 13.47 0.45
CA GLU A 161 12.90 14.01 1.66
C GLU A 161 13.41 12.89 2.58
N LEU A 162 12.67 11.78 2.69
CA LEU A 162 13.14 10.60 3.42
C LEU A 162 14.37 9.96 2.80
N GLN A 163 14.41 9.80 1.47
CA GLN A 163 15.58 9.26 0.78
C GLN A 163 16.80 10.17 1.00
N ARG A 164 16.61 11.49 0.92
CA ARG A 164 17.67 12.48 1.18
C ARG A 164 18.18 12.37 2.63
N PHE A 165 17.27 12.32 3.60
CA PHE A 165 17.62 12.11 5.00
C PHE A 165 18.38 10.80 5.22
N ALA A 166 17.90 9.69 4.66
CA ALA A 166 18.55 8.38 4.78
C ALA A 166 19.96 8.39 4.18
N ALA A 167 20.16 9.10 3.07
CA ALA A 167 21.48 9.27 2.46
C ALA A 167 22.46 9.97 3.42
N TYR A 168 22.07 11.10 4.01
CA TYR A 168 22.90 11.81 4.98
C TYR A 168 23.14 10.99 6.26
N LEU A 169 22.11 10.29 6.75
CA LEU A 169 22.22 9.49 7.97
C LEU A 169 23.16 8.28 7.81
N THR A 170 23.12 7.62 6.65
CA THR A 170 23.89 6.37 6.42
C THR A 170 25.30 6.59 5.91
N MET A 171 25.54 7.68 5.17
CA MET A 171 26.80 7.91 4.45
C MET A 171 27.52 9.22 4.82
N GLY A 172 27.05 9.95 5.84
CA GLY A 172 27.70 11.15 6.36
C GLY A 172 26.85 12.40 6.18
N GLY A 173 26.60 13.08 7.30
CA GLY A 173 25.66 14.20 7.37
C GLY A 173 26.16 15.49 6.72
N ALA A 174 27.35 15.96 7.13
CA ALA A 174 27.87 17.27 6.72
C ALA A 174 28.56 17.24 5.36
N SER A 175 29.50 16.30 5.18
CA SER A 175 30.34 16.24 3.99
C SER A 175 30.50 14.83 3.46
N PHE A 176 30.53 14.73 2.14
CA PHE A 176 30.79 13.53 1.36
C PHE A 176 31.92 13.76 0.34
N ALA A 177 32.66 14.85 0.50
CA ALA A 177 33.68 15.31 -0.45
C ALA A 177 34.79 14.28 -0.68
N ARG A 178 35.22 13.56 0.38
CA ARG A 178 36.27 12.53 0.28
C ARG A 178 35.81 11.29 -0.48
N GLU A 179 34.52 11.02 -0.45
CA GLU A 179 33.89 9.87 -1.09
C GLU A 179 33.58 10.13 -2.57
N ARG A 180 33.55 11.40 -3.03
CA ARG A 180 33.23 11.73 -4.43
C ARG A 180 34.21 11.15 -5.44
N GLU A 181 35.47 10.98 -5.06
CA GLU A 181 36.54 10.42 -5.91
C GLU A 181 36.60 8.88 -5.87
N VAL A 182 35.81 8.25 -4.99
CA VAL A 182 35.74 6.79 -4.82
C VAL A 182 34.58 6.24 -5.65
N ASN A 183 34.70 5.02 -6.19
CA ASN A 183 33.62 4.40 -6.95
C ASN A 183 32.44 3.94 -6.05
N ASP A 184 31.25 3.80 -6.64
CA ASP A 184 30.02 3.50 -5.89
C ASP A 184 30.04 2.15 -5.17
N VAL A 185 30.70 1.14 -5.75
CA VAL A 185 30.83 -0.19 -5.14
C VAL A 185 31.60 -0.12 -3.84
N GLU A 186 32.73 0.59 -3.84
CA GLU A 186 33.59 0.77 -2.67
C GLU A 186 32.90 1.61 -1.59
N ILE A 187 32.20 2.68 -1.97
CA ILE A 187 31.39 3.48 -1.04
C ILE A 187 30.29 2.60 -0.42
N ALA A 188 29.56 1.87 -1.25
CA ALA A 188 28.46 1.00 -0.81
C ALA A 188 28.94 -0.06 0.17
N ALA A 189 30.08 -0.70 -0.10
CA ALA A 189 30.73 -1.64 0.80
C ALA A 189 31.16 -0.97 2.11
N LYS A 190 31.78 0.21 2.05
CA LYS A 190 32.24 0.99 3.22
C LYS A 190 31.08 1.32 4.17
N TYR A 191 29.96 1.80 3.65
CA TYR A 191 28.82 2.22 4.46
C TYR A 191 27.77 1.13 4.70
N GLY A 192 27.90 -0.02 4.02
CA GLY A 192 26.95 -1.13 4.10
C GLY A 192 25.57 -0.75 3.57
N VAL A 193 25.54 -0.04 2.43
CA VAL A 193 24.30 0.35 1.73
C VAL A 193 24.30 -0.24 0.32
N PRO A 194 23.15 -0.33 -0.37
CA PRO A 194 23.16 -0.79 -1.75
C PRO A 194 23.83 0.24 -2.69
N GLU A 195 24.51 -0.24 -3.73
CA GLU A 195 25.33 0.56 -4.66
C GLU A 195 24.59 1.77 -5.25
N ALA A 196 23.34 1.57 -5.68
CA ALA A 196 22.53 2.65 -6.24
C ALA A 196 22.33 3.83 -5.27
N LEU A 197 22.43 3.60 -3.95
CA LEU A 197 22.26 4.66 -2.95
C LEU A 197 23.55 5.43 -2.72
N ALA A 198 24.72 4.81 -2.93
CA ALA A 198 26.00 5.51 -2.98
C ALA A 198 26.01 6.54 -4.13
N ALA A 199 25.56 6.12 -5.31
CA ALA A 199 25.40 7.00 -6.46
C ALA A 199 24.41 8.14 -6.16
N TYR A 200 23.28 7.83 -5.51
CA TYR A 200 22.32 8.84 -5.07
C TYR A 200 22.93 9.84 -4.08
N ARG A 201 23.65 9.39 -3.05
CA ARG A 201 24.32 10.30 -2.11
C ARG A 201 25.34 11.21 -2.80
N ARG A 202 26.08 10.71 -3.80
CA ARG A 202 27.02 11.53 -4.58
C ARG A 202 26.32 12.68 -5.31
N SER A 203 25.08 12.47 -5.76
CA SER A 203 24.28 13.51 -6.45
C SER A 203 23.74 14.61 -5.52
N LEU A 204 23.81 14.41 -4.20
CA LEU A 204 23.34 15.37 -3.21
C LEU A 204 24.46 16.32 -2.78
N ASP A 205 24.09 17.58 -2.59
CA ASP A 205 24.98 18.60 -2.03
C ASP A 205 25.44 18.22 -0.62
N ASP A 206 26.62 18.71 -0.25
CA ASP A 206 27.04 18.71 1.14
C ASP A 206 26.24 19.77 1.91
N LEU A 207 26.05 19.55 3.21
CA LEU A 207 25.33 20.52 4.03
C LEU A 207 26.31 21.62 4.45
N ASP A 208 25.99 22.87 4.11
CA ASP A 208 26.67 24.03 4.68
C ASP A 208 26.26 24.11 6.17
N LEU A 209 27.10 23.57 7.05
CA LEU A 209 26.94 23.60 8.51
C LEU A 209 27.86 24.61 9.18
#